data_AF-A0A6B2GD33-F1
#
_entry.id   AF-A0A6B2GD33-F1
#
_cell.length_a   1.000
_cell.length_b   1.000
_cell.length_c   1.000
_cell.angle_alpha   90.00
_cell.angle_beta   90.00
_cell.angle_gamma   90.00
#
_symmetry.space_group_name_H-M   'P 1'
#
loop_
_entity.id
_entity.type
_entity.pdbx_description
1 polymer ?
#
loop_
_entity_poly.entity_id
_entity_poly.type
_entity_poly.pdbx_seq_one_letter_code
_entity_poly.pdbx_strand_id
1 'polypeptide(L)'
;MTTQNLLQYCDSVSKELNEIIYGGVVQLLSNEHRKLNSERFKPSSALKLVIKPLKEFIFENSSHEFIQLFNSDAGRLGMCCKLFKEGDMIFRCIPCSLDPTCVMCEDCFISSTHISHPYKMVPCSVEGGCCDCGDEDAWNSDAVCTIHHSSEEEKNSPG
;
A
#
# COMPACT_ATOMS: atom_id res chain seq x y z
N MET A 1 23.36 7.88 12.06
CA MET A 1 23.62 6.45 12.38
C MET A 1 24.71 5.95 11.45
N THR A 2 25.63 5.11 11.92
CA THR A 2 26.66 4.50 11.06
C THR A 2 26.05 3.39 10.19
N THR A 3 26.65 3.10 9.04
CA THR A 3 26.25 2.00 8.14
C THR A 3 26.20 0.65 8.86
N GLN A 4 27.11 0.43 9.82
CA GLN A 4 27.15 -0.79 10.62
C GLN A 4 25.97 -0.95 11.58
N ASN A 5 25.42 0.17 12.11
CA ASN A 5 24.22 0.13 12.94
C ASN A 5 22.96 -0.13 12.10
N LEU A 6 22.92 0.34 10.85
CA LEU A 6 21.83 0.06 9.91
C LEU A 6 21.79 -1.42 9.51
N LEU A 7 22.94 -2.01 9.18
CA LEU A 7 23.05 -3.45 8.87
C LEU A 7 22.57 -4.31 10.04
N GLN A 8 23.04 -4.02 11.25
CA GLN A 8 22.64 -4.78 12.44
C GLN A 8 21.14 -4.65 12.76
N TYR A 9 20.57 -3.46 12.51
CA TYR A 9 19.13 -3.24 12.64
C TYR A 9 18.34 -4.05 11.59
N CYS A 10 18.76 -4.01 10.32
CA CYS A 10 18.14 -4.80 9.25
C CYS A 10 18.19 -6.31 9.54
N ASP A 11 19.30 -6.81 10.07
CA ASP A 11 19.44 -8.22 10.46
C ASP A 11 18.46 -8.61 11.58
N SER A 12 18.28 -7.72 12.57
CA SER A 12 17.30 -7.93 13.64
C SER A 12 15.87 -8.00 13.10
N VAL A 13 15.49 -7.01 12.28
CA VAL A 13 14.16 -6.95 11.64
C VAL A 13 13.91 -8.19 10.78
N SER A 14 14.90 -8.59 9.98
CA SER A 14 14.80 -9.79 9.13
C SER A 14 14.60 -11.06 9.94
N LYS A 15 15.30 -11.19 11.08
CA LYS A 15 15.14 -12.34 11.97
C LYS A 15 13.73 -12.41 12.55
N GLU A 16 13.21 -11.31 13.07
CA GLU A 16 11.87 -11.26 13.69
C GLU A 16 10.77 -11.53 12.66
N LEU A 17 10.88 -10.97 11.45
CA LEU A 17 9.97 -11.28 10.33
C LEU A 17 9.99 -12.78 9.98
N ASN A 18 11.16 -13.38 9.90
CA ASN A 18 11.29 -14.81 9.61
C ASN A 18 10.67 -15.68 10.70
N GLU A 19 10.82 -15.32 11.98
CA GLU A 19 10.19 -16.04 13.09
C GLU A 19 8.66 -15.96 13.02
N ILE A 20 8.10 -14.79 12.73
CA ILE A 20 6.65 -14.60 12.54
C ILE A 20 6.13 -15.47 11.39
N ILE A 21 6.78 -15.40 10.23
CA ILE A 21 6.36 -16.12 9.03
C ILE A 21 6.49 -17.64 9.24
N TYR A 22 7.65 -18.10 9.68
CA TYR A 22 7.92 -19.52 9.89
C TYR A 22 7.01 -20.12 10.96
N GLY A 23 6.84 -19.44 12.11
CA GLY A 23 5.96 -19.88 13.18
C GLY A 23 4.50 -20.03 12.71
N GLY A 24 4.00 -19.04 11.96
CA GLY A 24 2.64 -19.09 11.41
C GLY A 24 2.45 -20.21 10.38
N VAL A 25 3.43 -20.46 9.50
CA VAL A 25 3.40 -21.56 8.53
C VAL A 25 3.42 -22.93 9.22
N VAL A 26 4.30 -23.13 10.21
CA VAL A 26 4.35 -24.38 10.97
C VAL A 26 3.04 -24.63 11.71
N GLN A 27 2.43 -23.60 12.29
CA GLN A 27 1.13 -23.72 12.95
C GLN A 27 0.00 -24.06 11.96
N LEU A 28 0.03 -23.53 10.74
CA LEU A 28 -0.93 -23.89 9.69
C LEU A 28 -0.77 -25.36 9.28
N LEU A 29 0.46 -25.79 8.98
CA LEU A 29 0.77 -27.16 8.55
C LEU A 29 0.52 -28.21 9.64
N SER A 30 0.82 -27.87 10.90
CA SER A 30 0.52 -28.76 12.05
C SER A 30 -0.99 -28.89 12.30
N ASN A 31 -1.77 -27.84 12.04
CA ASN A 31 -3.23 -27.91 12.06
C ASN A 31 -3.80 -28.74 10.88
N GLU A 32 -3.12 -28.79 9.72
CA GLU A 32 -3.52 -29.63 8.58
C GLU A 32 -3.36 -31.14 8.85
N HIS A 33 -2.49 -31.54 9.78
CA HIS A 33 -2.37 -32.95 10.19
C HIS A 33 -3.64 -33.52 10.88
N ARG A 34 -4.63 -32.68 11.20
CA ARG A 34 -5.94 -33.11 11.74
C ARG A 34 -7.10 -33.13 10.74
N LYS A 35 -6.93 -32.66 9.49
CA LYS A 35 -8.02 -32.60 8.50
C LYS A 35 -7.53 -32.90 7.09
N LEU A 36 -7.11 -34.14 6.86
CA LEU A 36 -6.81 -34.63 5.51
C LEU A 36 -8.04 -35.14 4.75
N ASN A 37 -9.26 -34.98 5.29
CA ASN A 37 -10.48 -35.32 4.58
C ASN A 37 -11.56 -34.23 4.75
N SER A 38 -11.83 -33.55 3.64
CA SER A 38 -12.91 -32.58 3.40
C SER A 38 -12.68 -31.12 3.84
N GLU A 39 -12.80 -30.27 2.81
CA GLU A 39 -12.95 -28.81 2.79
C GLU A 39 -11.68 -27.93 2.79
N ARG A 40 -11.59 -27.14 1.71
CA ARG A 40 -10.61 -26.11 1.38
C ARG A 40 -10.16 -25.26 2.57
N PHE A 41 -8.87 -24.90 2.55
CA PHE A 41 -8.25 -23.86 3.38
C PHE A 41 -9.19 -22.67 3.60
N LYS A 42 -9.53 -22.37 4.87
CA LYS A 42 -10.28 -21.16 5.21
C LYS A 42 -9.27 -20.00 5.38
N PRO A 43 -9.34 -18.93 4.55
CA PRO A 43 -8.42 -17.80 4.62
C PRO A 43 -8.29 -17.18 6.02
N SER A 44 -9.35 -17.31 6.84
CA SER A 44 -9.44 -16.80 8.21
C SER A 44 -8.43 -17.40 9.20
N SER A 45 -7.86 -18.58 8.94
CA SER A 45 -6.83 -19.18 9.80
C SER A 45 -5.45 -18.59 9.53
N ALA A 46 -5.09 -18.39 8.26
CA ALA A 46 -3.83 -17.73 7.88
C ALA A 46 -3.78 -16.27 8.34
N LEU A 47 -4.93 -15.59 8.23
CA LEU A 47 -5.10 -14.19 8.61
C LEU A 47 -4.83 -13.97 10.12
N LYS A 48 -5.13 -14.97 10.96
CA LYS A 48 -4.84 -14.89 12.40
C LYS A 48 -3.41 -15.27 12.77
N LEU A 49 -2.82 -16.23 12.06
CA LEU A 49 -1.54 -16.83 12.46
C LEU A 49 -0.32 -16.11 11.92
N VAL A 50 -0.44 -15.46 10.75
CA VAL A 50 0.68 -14.72 10.13
C VAL A 50 0.37 -13.23 10.08
N ILE A 51 -0.80 -12.86 9.56
CA ILE A 51 -1.10 -11.44 9.28
C ILE A 51 -1.25 -10.62 10.58
N LYS A 52 -1.87 -11.17 11.64
CA LYS A 52 -2.00 -10.45 12.91
C LYS A 52 -0.64 -10.14 13.55
N PRO A 53 0.26 -11.12 13.80
CA PRO A 53 1.59 -10.83 14.35
C PRO A 53 2.41 -9.91 13.45
N LEU A 54 2.28 -10.03 12.12
CA LEU A 54 2.96 -9.14 11.18
C LEU A 54 2.47 -7.69 11.30
N LYS A 55 1.16 -7.46 11.45
CA LYS A 55 0.61 -6.12 11.72
C LYS A 55 1.14 -5.59 13.06
N GLU A 56 1.15 -6.40 14.12
CA GLU A 56 1.67 -6.00 15.44
C GLU A 56 3.16 -5.58 15.34
N PHE A 57 3.96 -6.34 14.59
CA PHE A 57 5.37 -6.01 14.33
C PHE A 57 5.54 -4.71 13.54
N ILE A 58 4.83 -4.55 12.42
CA ILE A 58 4.90 -3.34 11.58
C ILE A 58 4.52 -2.08 12.38
N PHE A 59 3.54 -2.18 13.28
CA PHE A 59 2.99 -1.05 14.01
C PHE A 59 3.50 -0.92 15.46
N GLU A 60 4.51 -1.68 15.88
CA GLU A 60 4.99 -1.72 17.28
C GLU A 60 5.28 -0.32 17.86
N ASN A 61 5.81 0.58 17.01
CA ASN A 61 6.19 1.95 17.37
C ASN A 61 5.29 3.02 16.75
N SER A 62 4.14 2.63 16.20
CA SER A 62 3.18 3.55 15.59
C SER A 62 2.19 4.09 16.61
N SER A 63 1.71 5.34 16.42
CA SER A 63 0.68 5.89 17.30
C SER A 63 -0.66 5.17 17.09
N HIS A 64 -1.51 5.19 18.12
CA HIS A 64 -2.83 4.58 18.04
C HIS A 64 -3.70 5.25 16.97
N GLU A 65 -3.56 6.57 16.77
CA GLU A 65 -4.22 7.32 15.71
C GLU A 65 -3.78 6.83 14.32
N PHE A 66 -2.47 6.62 14.11
CA PHE A 66 -1.94 6.12 12.84
C PHE A 66 -2.45 4.70 12.55
N ILE A 67 -2.47 3.84 13.56
CA ILE A 67 -3.01 2.47 13.44
C ILE A 67 -4.50 2.51 13.11
N GLN A 68 -5.27 3.41 13.72
CA GLN A 68 -6.69 3.58 13.39
C GLN A 68 -6.90 4.08 11.96
N LEU A 69 -6.10 5.06 11.53
CA LEU A 69 -6.14 5.59 10.17
C LEU A 69 -5.82 4.50 9.14
N PHE A 70 -4.75 3.73 9.38
CA PHE A 70 -4.34 2.61 8.53
C PHE A 70 -5.42 1.53 8.42
N ASN A 71 -6.18 1.26 9.50
CA ASN A 71 -7.26 0.28 9.49
C ASN A 71 -8.62 0.87 9.08
N SER A 72 -8.71 2.16 8.74
CA SER A 72 -9.97 2.79 8.35
C SER A 72 -10.26 2.57 6.86
N ASP A 73 -11.52 2.25 6.53
CA ASP A 73 -12.01 2.18 5.14
C ASP A 73 -12.23 3.57 4.53
N ALA A 74 -12.01 4.64 5.31
CA ALA A 74 -12.05 6.00 4.82
C ALA A 74 -10.76 6.24 4.03
N GLY A 75 -10.85 6.43 2.70
CA GLY A 75 -9.72 6.64 1.79
C GLY A 75 -8.83 7.86 2.11
N ARG A 76 -8.13 7.85 3.25
CA ARG A 76 -7.51 9.03 3.87
C ARG A 76 -6.09 8.78 4.40
N LEU A 77 -5.33 7.85 3.81
CA LEU A 77 -3.87 7.96 3.88
C LEU A 77 -3.33 9.07 2.95
N GLY A 78 -4.21 9.86 2.33
CA GLY A 78 -3.83 10.85 1.31
C GLY A 78 -3.39 10.22 -0.01
N MET A 79 -3.19 8.90 -0.03
CA MET A 79 -2.61 8.15 -1.14
C MET A 79 -3.46 6.95 -1.56
N CYS A 80 -3.38 6.60 -2.84
CA CYS A 80 -4.12 5.48 -3.41
C CYS A 80 -3.41 4.14 -3.22
N CYS A 81 -2.15 4.04 -3.63
CA CYS A 81 -1.33 2.81 -3.59
C CYS A 81 -2.00 1.56 -4.22
N LYS A 82 -3.02 1.71 -5.08
CA LYS A 82 -3.65 0.60 -5.80
C LYS A 82 -2.60 -0.12 -6.63
N LEU A 83 -2.36 -1.40 -6.33
CA LEU A 83 -1.43 -2.24 -7.08
C LEU A 83 -1.99 -2.55 -8.47
N PHE A 84 -1.16 -2.41 -9.49
CA PHE A 84 -1.55 -2.70 -10.86
C PHE A 84 -1.41 -4.19 -11.18
N LYS A 85 -2.37 -4.67 -11.96
CA LYS A 85 -2.34 -6.00 -12.58
C LYS A 85 -2.01 -5.86 -14.05
N GLU A 86 -1.51 -6.94 -14.64
CA GLU A 86 -1.33 -7.01 -16.09
C GLU A 86 -2.67 -6.73 -16.79
N GLY A 87 -2.64 -5.81 -17.76
CA GLY A 87 -3.82 -5.37 -18.50
C GLY A 87 -4.61 -4.23 -17.86
N ASP A 88 -4.32 -3.81 -16.63
CA ASP A 88 -4.93 -2.61 -16.04
C ASP A 88 -4.54 -1.37 -16.87
N MET A 89 -5.47 -0.45 -17.05
CA MET A 89 -5.18 0.82 -17.73
C MET A 89 -4.55 1.80 -16.75
N ILE A 90 -3.34 2.29 -17.09
CA ILE A 90 -2.59 3.27 -16.32
C ILE A 90 -2.46 4.58 -17.08
N PHE A 91 -2.50 5.69 -16.36
CA PHE A 91 -2.58 7.03 -16.91
C PHE A 91 -1.39 7.86 -16.48
N ARG A 92 -0.74 8.51 -17.44
CA ARG A 92 0.38 9.42 -17.20
C ARG A 92 0.05 10.82 -17.71
N CYS A 93 0.07 11.81 -16.83
CA CYS A 93 -0.06 13.22 -17.21
C CYS A 93 1.29 13.73 -17.73
N ILE A 94 1.37 14.13 -18.99
CA ILE A 94 2.65 14.53 -19.60
C ILE A 94 3.30 15.74 -18.90
N PRO A 95 2.57 16.83 -18.59
CA PRO A 95 3.18 17.99 -17.94
C PRO A 95 3.38 17.83 -16.43
N CYS A 96 2.54 17.04 -15.75
CA CYS A 96 2.52 16.99 -14.28
C CYS A 96 3.38 15.88 -13.69
N SER A 97 3.58 14.75 -14.39
CA SER A 97 4.43 13.67 -13.91
C SER A 97 5.90 14.10 -13.82
N LEU A 98 6.57 13.81 -12.70
CA LEU A 98 8.00 14.11 -12.54
C LEU A 98 8.86 13.31 -13.52
N ASP A 99 8.53 12.03 -13.72
CA ASP A 99 9.22 11.16 -14.67
C ASP A 99 8.25 10.17 -15.36
N PRO A 100 8.72 9.34 -16.32
CA PRO A 100 7.87 8.40 -17.05
C PRO A 100 7.22 7.26 -16.25
N THR A 101 7.65 7.04 -15.01
CA THR A 101 7.15 6.01 -14.12
C THR A 101 5.98 6.50 -13.26
N CYS A 102 5.79 7.81 -13.11
CA CYS A 102 4.69 8.41 -12.33
C CYS A 102 3.33 8.23 -13.04
N VAL A 103 2.45 7.43 -12.46
CA VAL A 103 1.18 7.00 -13.07
C VAL A 103 0.01 6.96 -12.08
N MET A 104 -1.20 7.15 -12.59
CA MET A 104 -2.45 7.00 -11.86
C MET A 104 -3.26 5.80 -12.36
N CYS A 105 -4.02 5.20 -11.46
CA CYS A 105 -5.11 4.30 -11.84
C CYS A 105 -6.29 5.09 -12.44
N GLU A 106 -7.18 4.40 -13.16
CA GLU A 106 -8.36 5.00 -13.79
C GLU A 106 -9.21 5.85 -12.83
N ASP A 107 -9.55 5.30 -11.67
CA ASP A 107 -10.41 5.96 -10.68
C ASP A 107 -9.80 7.30 -10.21
N CYS A 108 -8.49 7.32 -9.95
CA CYS A 108 -7.78 8.52 -9.52
C CYS A 108 -7.64 9.53 -10.65
N PHE A 109 -7.30 9.06 -11.86
CA PHE A 109 -7.11 9.92 -13.01
C PHE A 109 -8.39 10.68 -13.35
N ILE A 110 -9.53 9.98 -13.41
CA ILE A 110 -10.84 10.56 -13.69
C ILE A 110 -11.27 11.56 -12.61
N SER A 111 -10.87 11.31 -11.37
CA SER A 111 -11.22 12.13 -10.21
C SER A 111 -10.20 13.24 -9.91
N SER A 112 -9.29 13.52 -10.84
CA SER A 112 -8.21 14.52 -10.71
C SER A 112 -8.30 15.60 -11.79
N THR A 113 -7.55 16.69 -11.62
CA THR A 113 -7.43 17.74 -12.64
C THR A 113 -6.73 17.24 -13.91
N HIS A 114 -5.91 16.18 -13.79
CA HIS A 114 -5.07 15.64 -14.88
C HIS A 114 -5.85 15.11 -16.08
N ILE A 115 -7.15 14.78 -15.93
CA ILE A 115 -8.01 14.39 -17.05
C ILE A 115 -8.12 15.50 -18.13
N SER A 116 -7.90 16.76 -17.73
CA SER A 116 -7.95 17.92 -18.61
C SER A 116 -6.62 18.25 -19.29
N HIS A 117 -5.53 17.59 -18.90
CA HIS A 117 -4.19 17.79 -19.46
C HIS A 117 -3.88 16.80 -20.60
N PRO A 118 -2.84 17.03 -21.40
CA PRO A 118 -2.32 16.00 -22.29
C PRO A 118 -1.80 14.79 -21.49
N TYR A 119 -2.32 13.60 -21.78
CA TYR A 119 -1.95 12.38 -21.08
C TYR A 119 -1.64 11.23 -22.04
N LYS A 120 -0.99 10.20 -21.50
CA LYS A 120 -0.86 8.88 -22.14
C LYS A 120 -1.67 7.87 -21.34
N MET A 121 -2.32 6.98 -22.05
CA MET A 121 -3.03 5.84 -21.50
C MET A 121 -2.35 4.58 -22.02
N VAL A 122 -1.87 3.74 -21.11
CA VAL A 122 -1.05 2.57 -21.45
C VAL A 122 -1.60 1.36 -20.68
N PRO A 123 -1.75 0.18 -21.30
CA PRO A 123 -2.02 -1.03 -20.54
C PRO A 123 -0.77 -1.44 -19.74
N CYS A 124 -0.95 -1.78 -18.48
CA CYS A 124 0.14 -2.26 -17.64
C CYS A 124 0.66 -3.60 -18.18
N SER A 125 1.94 -3.65 -18.55
CA SER A 125 2.53 -4.80 -19.24
C SER A 125 3.00 -5.91 -18.33
N VAL A 126 3.08 -5.65 -17.02
CA VAL A 126 3.54 -6.60 -16.00
C VAL A 126 2.73 -6.36 -14.73
N GLU A 127 2.49 -7.42 -13.96
CA GLU A 127 1.97 -7.26 -12.60
C GLU A 127 3.05 -6.60 -11.73
N GLY A 128 2.70 -5.49 -11.08
CA GLY A 128 3.62 -4.68 -10.29
C GLY A 128 3.47 -3.18 -10.51
N GLY A 129 4.04 -2.40 -9.58
CA GLY A 129 3.81 -0.95 -9.50
C GLY A 129 2.48 -0.60 -8.82
N CYS A 130 2.34 0.65 -8.40
CA CYS A 130 1.15 1.15 -7.75
C CYS A 130 0.76 2.53 -8.27
N CYS A 131 -0.49 2.92 -8.03
CA CYS A 131 -0.95 4.27 -8.30
C CYS A 131 -0.23 5.29 -7.40
N ASP A 132 0.34 6.33 -8.02
CA ASP A 132 1.10 7.40 -7.36
C ASP A 132 0.22 8.59 -6.96
N CYS A 133 -1.11 8.44 -6.97
CA CYS A 133 -2.00 9.47 -6.47
C CYS A 133 -1.73 9.64 -4.96
N GLY A 134 -1.41 10.86 -4.57
CA GLY A 134 -1.05 11.25 -3.21
C GLY A 134 0.44 11.25 -2.89
N ASP A 135 1.29 10.77 -3.79
CA ASP A 135 2.74 10.86 -3.64
C ASP A 135 3.23 12.22 -4.18
N GLU A 136 3.50 13.17 -3.30
CA GLU A 136 3.97 14.52 -3.70
C GLU A 136 5.28 14.48 -4.46
N ASP A 137 6.13 13.47 -4.26
CA ASP A 137 7.41 13.34 -4.96
C ASP A 137 7.23 12.83 -6.41
N ALA A 138 6.05 12.35 -6.78
CA ALA A 138 5.76 11.86 -8.13
C ALA A 138 5.20 12.95 -9.08
N TRP A 139 4.78 14.10 -8.56
CA TRP A 139 4.05 15.12 -9.34
C TRP A 139 4.59 16.53 -9.13
N ASN A 140 4.72 17.29 -10.22
CA ASN A 140 5.03 18.72 -10.17
C ASN A 140 3.88 19.57 -9.60
N SER A 141 2.65 19.07 -9.66
CA SER A 141 1.43 19.73 -9.16
C SER A 141 0.27 18.74 -9.04
N ASP A 142 -0.74 19.09 -8.23
CA ASP A 142 -2.01 18.36 -8.10
C ASP A 142 -1.83 16.84 -7.84
N ALA A 143 -0.97 16.48 -6.88
CA ALA A 143 -0.63 15.09 -6.59
C ALA A 143 -1.84 14.25 -6.13
N VAL A 144 -2.87 14.88 -5.57
CA VAL A 144 -3.99 14.22 -4.89
C VAL A 144 -5.29 14.38 -5.71
N CYS A 145 -6.00 13.28 -5.94
CA CYS A 145 -7.34 13.31 -6.55
C CYS A 145 -8.44 13.59 -5.50
N THR A 146 -9.63 13.94 -5.95
CA THR A 146 -10.77 14.25 -5.05
C THR A 146 -11.20 13.07 -4.16
N ILE A 147 -10.91 11.82 -4.56
CA ILE A 147 -11.20 10.63 -3.74
C ILE A 147 -10.24 10.54 -2.54
N HIS A 148 -8.98 10.90 -2.74
CA HIS A 148 -7.91 10.75 -1.74
C HIS A 148 -7.58 12.08 -1.04
N HIS A 149 -8.30 13.15 -1.36
CA HIS A 149 -8.19 14.42 -0.66
C HIS A 149 -8.66 14.25 0.79
N SER A 150 -7.77 14.44 1.76
CA SER A 150 -8.14 14.42 3.17
C SER A 150 -8.97 15.68 3.46
N SER A 151 -10.13 15.48 4.10
CA SER A 151 -11.06 16.55 4.48
C SER A 151 -10.54 17.45 5.63
N GLU A 152 -9.25 17.40 5.97
CA GLU A 152 -8.68 18.17 7.09
C GLU A 152 -8.10 19.52 6.65
N GLU A 153 -7.82 19.72 5.36
CA GLU A 153 -7.29 20.99 4.84
C GLU A 153 -8.35 22.11 4.75
N GLU A 154 -9.64 21.80 4.81
CA GLU A 154 -10.70 22.82 4.83
C GLU A 154 -10.72 23.68 6.11
N LYS A 155 -9.96 23.33 7.16
CA LYS A 155 -9.98 24.06 8.44
C LYS A 155 -8.87 25.09 8.64
N ASN A 156 -7.90 25.20 7.74
CA ASN A 156 -6.74 26.10 7.91
C ASN A 156 -6.49 27.11 6.79
N SER A 157 -7.45 27.34 5.88
CA SER A 157 -7.35 28.49 4.97
C SER A 157 -7.84 29.77 5.65
N PRO A 158 -7.02 30.84 5.76
CA PRO A 158 -7.52 32.14 6.19
C PRO A 158 -8.43 32.69 5.09
N GLY A 159 -9.69 32.94 5.44
CA GLY A 159 -10.63 33.70 4.61
C GLY A 159 -10.29 35.18 4.55
#